data_AF-A0A534NFM3-F1
#
_entry.id   AF-A0A534NFM3-F1
#
_cell.length_a   1.000
_cell.length_b   1.000
_cell.length_c   1.000
_cell.angle_alpha   90.00
_cell.angle_beta   90.00
_cell.angle_gamma   90.00
#
_symmetry.space_group_name_H-M   'P 1'
#
loop_
_entity.id
_entity.type
_entity.pdbx_description
1 polymer ?
#
loop_
_entity_poly.entity_id
_entity_poly.type
_entity_poly.pdbx_seq_one_letter_code
_entity_poly.pdbx_strand_id
1 'polypeptide(L)'
;MARKFGGPLLVLFVLFPCLVQAQQFKRWEAEIAKYKEWLDVVGSDEYRYWVRIDSDSRPHRLYVGEGFYEADDRMKEEFVDTFSRYLAGHPEKYMLIDIFDAASGKQIGEYGWGGFKLYPNDNPLTKGLSQGK
;
A
#
# COMPACT_ATOMS: atom_id res chain seq x y z
N MET A 1 34.75 -61.32 15.49
CA MET A 1 33.29 -61.57 15.47
C MET A 1 32.67 -60.68 16.55
N ALA A 2 31.61 -59.91 16.40
CA ALA A 2 30.73 -59.56 15.30
C ALA A 2 30.17 -58.15 15.59
N ARG A 3 29.81 -57.41 14.53
CA ARG A 3 29.30 -56.02 14.54
C ARG A 3 27.90 -55.91 15.16
N LYS A 4 27.57 -54.75 15.75
CA LYS A 4 26.20 -54.19 15.70
C LYS A 4 26.23 -52.68 15.47
N PHE A 5 25.87 -52.29 14.25
CA PHE A 5 25.23 -51.01 13.89
C PHE A 5 23.89 -50.91 14.66
N GLY A 6 23.29 -49.77 14.96
CA GLY A 6 23.53 -48.38 14.60
C GLY A 6 22.35 -47.56 15.14
N GLY A 7 22.46 -46.24 15.11
CA GLY A 7 21.35 -45.35 15.39
C GLY A 7 21.73 -43.89 15.16
N PRO A 8 21.44 -43.31 13.99
CA PRO A 8 21.46 -41.87 13.83
C PRO A 8 20.08 -41.35 14.21
N LEU A 9 19.92 -40.80 15.41
CA LEU A 9 18.70 -40.09 15.80
C LEU A 9 19.01 -38.62 16.08
N LEU A 10 19.55 -37.90 15.10
CA LEU A 10 19.77 -36.46 15.18
C LEU A 10 19.68 -35.80 13.81
N VAL A 11 18.53 -35.93 13.10
CA VAL A 11 18.21 -35.00 12.00
C VAL A 11 16.69 -34.84 11.90
N LEU A 12 16.07 -34.06 12.80
CA LEU A 12 14.66 -33.67 12.61
C LEU A 12 14.31 -32.24 13.06
N PHE A 13 15.30 -31.35 13.18
CA PHE A 13 15.06 -29.97 13.62
C PHE A 13 15.32 -28.88 12.57
N VAL A 14 15.80 -29.22 11.37
CA VAL A 14 16.16 -28.21 10.35
C VAL A 14 15.07 -28.01 9.28
N LEU A 15 14.01 -28.83 9.26
CA LEU A 15 12.94 -28.73 8.25
C LEU A 15 11.74 -27.84 8.66
N PHE A 16 11.64 -27.44 9.94
CA PHE A 16 10.50 -26.67 10.44
C PHE A 16 10.46 -25.17 10.04
N PRO A 17 11.57 -24.41 9.93
CA PRO A 17 11.48 -22.98 9.58
C PRO A 17 11.10 -22.74 8.11
N CYS A 18 11.40 -23.68 7.20
CA CYS A 18 11.14 -23.52 5.77
C CYS A 18 9.64 -23.61 5.42
N LEU A 19 8.88 -24.49 6.09
CA LEU A 19 7.44 -24.63 5.87
C LEU A 19 6.64 -23.40 6.35
N VAL A 20 7.04 -22.79 7.47
CA VAL A 20 6.42 -21.56 7.99
C VAL A 20 6.66 -20.39 7.03
N GLN A 21 7.88 -20.25 6.53
CA GLN A 21 8.26 -19.19 5.60
C GLN A 21 7.54 -19.32 4.24
N ALA A 22 7.38 -20.54 3.73
CA ALA A 22 6.62 -20.80 2.51
C ALA A 22 5.12 -20.50 2.68
N GLN A 23 4.53 -20.78 3.85
CA GLN A 23 3.13 -20.47 4.13
C GLN A 23 2.91 -18.95 4.31
N GLN A 24 3.86 -18.23 4.91
CA GLN A 24 3.85 -16.77 4.99
C GLN A 24 3.98 -16.12 3.61
N PHE A 25 4.90 -16.59 2.78
CA PHE A 25 5.06 -16.10 1.41
C PHE A 25 3.78 -16.24 0.59
N LYS A 26 3.12 -17.41 0.64
CA LYS A 26 1.83 -17.61 -0.04
C LYS A 26 0.72 -16.66 0.46
N ARG A 27 0.72 -16.33 1.74
CA ARG A 27 -0.21 -15.33 2.29
C ARG A 27 0.10 -13.93 1.77
N TRP A 28 1.38 -13.57 1.70
CA TRP A 28 1.82 -12.28 1.15
C TRP A 28 1.45 -12.15 -0.33
N GLU A 29 1.68 -13.19 -1.13
CA GLU A 29 1.27 -13.20 -2.55
C GLU A 29 -0.25 -13.02 -2.69
N ALA A 30 -1.05 -13.69 -1.85
CA ALA A 30 -2.50 -13.56 -1.89
C ALA A 30 -2.97 -12.15 -1.50
N GLU A 31 -2.35 -11.50 -0.52
CA GLU A 31 -2.68 -10.13 -0.12
C GLU A 31 -2.27 -9.12 -1.18
N ILE A 32 -1.07 -9.26 -1.75
CA ILE A 32 -0.61 -8.42 -2.86
C ILE A 32 -1.53 -8.57 -4.08
N ALA A 33 -1.99 -9.79 -4.36
CA ALA A 33 -2.95 -10.05 -5.44
C ALA A 33 -4.29 -9.32 -5.21
N LYS A 34 -4.80 -9.32 -3.97
CA LYS A 34 -6.01 -8.56 -3.61
C LYS A 34 -5.82 -7.06 -3.76
N TYR A 35 -4.66 -6.53 -3.34
CA TYR A 35 -4.35 -5.12 -3.55
C TYR A 35 -4.35 -4.78 -5.03
N LYS A 36 -3.72 -5.63 -5.85
CA LYS A 36 -3.69 -5.43 -7.30
C LYS A 36 -5.10 -5.44 -7.91
N GLU A 37 -5.94 -6.42 -7.57
CA GLU A 37 -7.31 -6.51 -8.07
C GLU A 37 -8.12 -5.26 -7.69
N TRP A 38 -8.01 -4.81 -6.44
CA TRP A 38 -8.69 -3.61 -5.98
C TRP A 38 -8.18 -2.35 -6.69
N LEU A 39 -6.86 -2.23 -6.88
CA LEU A 39 -6.25 -1.17 -7.64
C LEU A 39 -6.75 -1.19 -9.09
N ASP A 40 -6.79 -2.34 -9.76
CA ASP A 40 -7.28 -2.42 -11.14
C ASP A 40 -8.73 -1.88 -11.28
N VAL A 41 -9.57 -2.06 -10.26
CA VAL A 41 -10.93 -1.47 -10.21
C VAL A 41 -10.88 0.05 -10.07
N VAL A 42 -10.18 0.58 -9.06
CA VAL A 42 -10.17 2.02 -8.78
C VAL A 42 -9.31 2.84 -9.76
N GLY A 43 -8.43 2.18 -10.51
CA GLY A 43 -7.64 2.76 -11.61
C GLY A 43 -8.31 2.69 -12.98
N SER A 44 -9.47 2.02 -13.08
CA SER A 44 -10.24 1.95 -14.32
C SER A 44 -10.76 3.32 -14.76
N ASP A 45 -11.15 3.47 -16.03
CA ASP A 45 -11.71 4.72 -16.57
C ASP A 45 -12.98 5.18 -15.85
N GLU A 46 -13.67 4.28 -15.15
CA GLU A 46 -14.90 4.56 -14.40
C GLU A 46 -14.64 5.31 -13.09
N TYR A 47 -13.55 5.00 -12.39
CA TYR A 47 -13.24 5.58 -11.08
C TYR A 47 -12.00 6.48 -11.08
N ARG A 48 -10.97 6.18 -11.89
CA ARG A 48 -9.75 6.97 -12.11
C ARG A 48 -9.21 7.71 -10.86
N TYR A 49 -8.91 6.95 -9.80
CA TYR A 49 -8.37 7.50 -8.53
C TYR A 49 -6.96 8.09 -8.69
N TRP A 50 -6.14 7.55 -9.58
CA TRP A 50 -4.81 8.08 -9.88
C TRP A 50 -4.54 8.15 -11.38
N VAL A 51 -3.58 9.00 -11.72
CA VAL A 51 -3.16 9.28 -13.09
C VAL A 51 -1.74 8.80 -13.32
N ARG A 52 -0.85 9.02 -12.36
CA ARG A 52 0.57 8.71 -12.49
C ARG A 52 1.21 8.41 -11.14
N ILE A 53 2.21 7.54 -11.17
CA ILE A 53 3.18 7.37 -10.09
C ILE A 53 4.52 7.86 -10.60
N ASP A 54 5.18 8.72 -9.83
CA ASP A 54 6.58 9.03 -10.02
C ASP A 54 7.39 8.34 -8.92
N SER A 55 8.32 7.49 -9.36
CA SER A 55 9.18 6.69 -8.49
C SER A 55 10.64 7.12 -8.55
N ASP A 56 10.96 8.22 -9.24
CA ASP A 56 12.34 8.65 -9.47
C ASP A 56 13.02 9.16 -8.19
N SER A 57 12.24 9.62 -7.20
CA SER A 57 12.72 10.04 -5.88
C SER A 57 11.79 9.53 -4.78
N ARG A 58 12.34 9.15 -3.61
CA ARG A 58 11.55 8.91 -2.39
C ARG A 58 11.39 10.23 -1.62
N PRO A 59 10.21 10.57 -1.07
CA PRO A 59 8.94 9.82 -1.11
C PRO A 59 8.35 9.69 -2.52
N HIS A 60 7.63 8.58 -2.79
CA HIS A 60 6.99 8.38 -4.09
C HIS A 60 5.93 9.45 -4.32
N ARG A 61 5.80 9.96 -5.55
CA ARG A 61 4.77 10.96 -5.86
C ARG A 61 3.59 10.28 -6.51
N LEU A 62 2.43 10.39 -5.88
CA LEU A 62 1.15 9.88 -6.37
C LEU A 62 0.32 11.03 -6.92
N TYR A 63 0.08 11.03 -8.23
CA TYR A 63 -0.78 12.01 -8.88
C TYR A 63 -2.21 11.47 -8.91
N VAL A 64 -3.12 12.13 -8.20
CA VAL A 64 -4.52 11.71 -8.06
C VAL A 64 -5.44 12.38 -9.08
N GLY A 65 -6.51 11.68 -9.45
CA GLY A 65 -7.51 12.11 -10.44
C GLY A 65 -8.87 12.45 -9.83
N GLU A 66 -9.88 12.61 -10.69
CA GLU A 66 -11.24 13.04 -10.31
C GLU A 66 -11.89 12.13 -9.26
N GLY A 67 -11.80 10.81 -9.38
CA GLY A 67 -12.43 9.92 -8.42
C GLY A 67 -11.84 9.99 -7.01
N PHE A 68 -10.58 10.43 -6.86
CA PHE A 68 -10.03 10.71 -5.54
C PHE A 68 -10.71 11.92 -4.88
N TYR A 69 -11.11 12.92 -5.66
CA TYR A 69 -11.81 14.10 -5.15
C TYR A 69 -13.28 13.81 -4.80
N GLU A 70 -13.92 12.93 -5.56
CA GLU A 70 -15.31 12.51 -5.34
C GLU A 70 -15.46 11.51 -4.19
N ALA A 71 -14.37 10.80 -3.83
CA ALA A 71 -14.34 9.87 -2.72
C ALA A 71 -14.59 10.53 -1.37
N ASP A 72 -15.16 9.77 -0.43
CA ASP A 72 -15.16 10.15 0.98
C ASP A 72 -13.76 10.00 1.60
N ASP A 73 -13.55 10.64 2.76
CA ASP A 73 -12.22 10.68 3.39
C ASP A 73 -11.69 9.30 3.81
N ARG A 74 -12.58 8.37 4.15
CA ARG A 74 -12.20 7.00 4.50
C ARG A 74 -11.71 6.26 3.26
N MET A 75 -12.42 6.37 2.14
CA MET A 75 -12.02 5.76 0.87
C MET A 75 -10.69 6.31 0.36
N LYS A 76 -10.43 7.62 0.54
CA LYS A 76 -9.13 8.23 0.20
C LYS A 76 -8.00 7.64 1.04
N GLU A 77 -8.21 7.51 2.35
CA GLU A 77 -7.22 6.93 3.25
C GLU A 77 -6.96 5.45 2.93
N GLU A 78 -8.02 4.64 2.77
CA GLU A 78 -7.93 3.23 2.39
C GLU A 78 -7.21 3.04 1.05
N PHE A 79 -7.46 3.94 0.08
CA PHE A 79 -6.76 3.97 -1.18
C PHE A 79 -5.27 4.17 -1.01
N VAL A 80 -4.86 5.24 -0.32
CA VAL A 80 -3.43 5.57 -0.19
C VAL A 80 -2.69 4.54 0.67
N ASP A 81 -3.33 3.99 1.71
CA ASP A 81 -2.77 2.88 2.51
C ASP A 81 -2.54 1.64 1.63
N THR A 82 -3.57 1.21 0.88
CA THR A 82 -3.48 0.04 -0.01
C THR A 82 -2.41 0.26 -1.09
N PHE A 83 -2.39 1.44 -1.70
CA PHE A 83 -1.40 1.81 -2.70
C PHE A 83 0.03 1.77 -2.14
N SER A 84 0.21 2.27 -0.91
CA SER A 84 1.48 2.29 -0.21
C SER A 84 2.01 0.89 0.10
N ARG A 85 1.15 -0.01 0.55
CA ARG A 85 1.51 -1.43 0.80
C ARG A 85 1.82 -2.17 -0.48
N TYR A 86 1.07 -1.89 -1.55
CA TYR A 86 1.36 -2.44 -2.87
C TYR A 86 2.76 -2.01 -3.36
N LEU A 87 3.10 -0.72 -3.27
CA LEU A 87 4.44 -0.22 -3.61
C LEU A 87 5.55 -0.80 -2.71
N ALA A 88 5.22 -1.14 -1.46
CA ALA A 88 6.16 -1.79 -0.57
C ALA A 88 6.46 -3.25 -0.96
N GLY A 89 5.61 -3.88 -1.77
CA GLY A 89 5.68 -5.30 -2.11
C GLY A 89 5.59 -6.22 -0.88
N HIS A 90 5.06 -5.71 0.23
CA HIS A 90 4.99 -6.42 1.50
C HIS A 90 3.82 -5.89 2.33
N PRO A 91 2.88 -6.75 2.77
CA PRO A 91 1.62 -6.31 3.35
C PRO A 91 1.77 -5.58 4.69
N GLU A 92 2.79 -5.92 5.47
CA GLU A 92 3.06 -5.27 6.77
C GLU A 92 3.96 -4.03 6.65
N LYS A 93 4.41 -3.68 5.45
CA LYS A 93 5.25 -2.50 5.20
C LYS A 93 4.49 -1.49 4.37
N TYR A 94 4.88 -0.24 4.50
CA TYR A 94 4.32 0.86 3.74
C TYR A 94 5.45 1.73 3.19
N MET A 95 5.17 2.39 2.08
CA MET A 95 6.01 3.40 1.47
C MET A 95 5.50 4.80 1.79
N LEU A 96 6.42 5.74 1.98
CA LEU A 96 6.06 7.15 2.10
C LEU A 96 5.61 7.66 0.72
N ILE A 97 4.46 8.33 0.71
CA ILE A 97 3.84 8.88 -0.50
C ILE A 97 3.55 10.36 -0.29
N ASP A 98 4.01 11.19 -1.22
CA ASP A 98 3.54 12.56 -1.38
C ASP A 98 2.40 12.55 -2.41
N ILE A 99 1.28 13.18 -2.08
CA ILE A 99 0.07 13.17 -2.90
C ILE A 99 -0.02 14.50 -3.66
N PHE A 100 -0.17 14.42 -4.98
CA PHE A 100 -0.21 15.56 -5.88
C PHE A 100 -1.52 15.58 -6.66
N ASP A 101 -2.07 16.78 -6.86
CA ASP A 101 -3.11 16.99 -7.86
C ASP A 101 -2.52 16.80 -9.27
N ALA A 102 -3.11 15.93 -10.08
CA ALA A 102 -2.62 15.65 -11.43
C ALA A 102 -2.75 16.86 -12.37
N ALA A 103 -3.75 17.72 -12.18
CA ALA A 103 -4.00 18.86 -13.07
C ALA A 103 -3.03 20.03 -12.83
N SER A 104 -2.79 20.39 -11.57
CA SER A 104 -1.94 21.52 -11.19
C SER A 104 -0.51 21.14 -10.84
N GLY A 105 -0.25 19.86 -10.52
CA GLY A 105 1.04 19.42 -10.00
C GLY A 105 1.34 19.95 -8.59
N LYS A 106 0.35 20.49 -7.87
CA LYS A 106 0.50 20.94 -6.48
C LYS A 106 0.43 19.73 -5.53
N GLN A 107 1.29 19.72 -4.52
CA GLN A 107 1.18 18.76 -3.42
C GLN A 107 -0.05 19.09 -2.57
N ILE A 108 -0.92 18.10 -2.39
CA ILE A 108 -2.19 18.22 -1.67
C ILE A 108 -2.24 17.36 -0.41
N GLY A 109 -1.24 16.52 -0.18
CA GLY A 109 -1.19 15.68 1.00
C GLY A 109 0.04 14.79 1.06
N GLU A 110 0.04 13.95 2.08
CA GLU A 110 1.10 13.00 2.38
C GLU A 110 0.52 11.75 3.07
N TYR A 111 1.23 10.63 2.94
CA TYR A 111 0.98 9.42 3.68
C TYR A 111 2.29 8.83 4.18
N GLY A 112 2.34 8.50 5.47
CA GLY A 112 3.53 7.94 6.09
C GLY A 112 3.39 7.71 7.58
N TRP A 113 4.46 7.97 8.33
CA TRP A 113 4.53 7.73 9.78
C TRP A 113 3.40 8.39 10.60
N GLY A 114 2.87 9.52 10.13
CA GLY A 114 1.76 10.23 10.77
C GLY A 114 0.37 9.81 10.29
N GLY A 115 0.29 8.79 9.43
CA GLY A 115 -0.95 8.38 8.76
C GLY A 115 -1.23 9.21 7.50
N PHE A 116 -2.48 9.13 7.04
CA PHE A 116 -2.98 9.88 5.90
C PHE A 116 -3.31 11.33 6.30
N LYS A 117 -2.84 12.29 5.51
CA LYS A 117 -3.13 13.70 5.73
C LYS A 117 -3.29 14.45 4.42
N LEU A 118 -4.42 15.15 4.28
CA LEU A 118 -4.61 16.14 3.24
C LEU A 118 -4.29 17.54 3.79
N TYR A 119 -3.60 18.32 2.98
CA TYR A 119 -3.36 19.73 3.27
C TYR A 119 -4.61 20.54 2.91
N PRO A 120 -4.93 21.57 3.69
CA PRO A 120 -6.03 22.45 3.35
C PRO A 120 -5.80 23.04 1.96
N ASN A 121 -6.77 22.82 1.07
CA ASN A 121 -6.78 23.48 -0.21
C ASN A 121 -6.84 25.00 0.04
N ASP A 122 -5.86 25.75 -0.46
CA ASP A 122 -5.97 27.20 -0.63
C ASP A 122 -7.01 27.58 -1.71
N ASN A 123 -7.93 26.66 -2.06
CA ASN A 123 -9.03 26.92 -2.97
C ASN A 123 -10.07 27.76 -2.21
N PRO A 124 -10.31 29.03 -2.62
CA PRO A 124 -11.24 29.91 -1.92
C PRO A 124 -12.68 29.38 -1.84
N LEU A 125 -13.03 28.34 -2.61
CA LEU A 125 -14.38 27.73 -2.62
C LEU A 125 -14.61 26.68 -1.52
N THR A 126 -13.57 26.08 -0.94
CA THR A 126 -13.72 25.05 0.12
C THR A 126 -13.66 25.62 1.54
N LYS A 127 -13.33 26.91 1.70
CA LYS A 127 -13.25 27.58 3.00
C LYS A 127 -14.59 27.69 3.74
N GLY A 128 -15.72 27.54 3.03
CA GLY A 128 -17.07 27.71 3.58
C GLY A 128 -17.68 26.48 4.25
N LEU A 129 -17.14 25.27 4.04
CA LEU A 129 -17.75 24.03 4.55
C LEU A 129 -17.16 23.54 5.88
N SER A 130 -16.05 24.12 6.35
CA SER A 130 -15.38 23.70 7.59
C SER A 130 -15.77 24.51 8.84
N GLN A 131 -16.63 25.54 8.74
CA GLN A 131 -17.15 26.25 9.90
C GLN A 131 -18.62 25.88 10.13
N GLY A 132 -18.82 24.69 10.69
CA GLY A 132 -20.14 24.16 10.98
C GLY A 132 -20.09 23.09 12.06
N LYS A 133 -19.58 23.44 13.25
CA LYS A 133 -20.03 22.94 14.55
C LYS A 133 -19.39 23.73 15.68
#